data_AF-A0AAD7PXB8-F1
#
_entry.id   AF-A0AAD7PXB8-F1
#
_cell.length_a   1.000
_cell.length_b   1.000
_cell.length_c   1.000
_cell.angle_alpha   90.00
_cell.angle_beta   90.00
_cell.angle_gamma   90.00
#
_symmetry.space_group_name_H-M   'P 1'
#
loop_
_entity.id
_entity.type
_entity.pdbx_description
1 polymer ?
#
loop_
_entity_poly.entity_id
_entity_poly.type
_entity_poly.pdbx_seq_one_letter_code
_entity_poly.pdbx_strand_id
1 'polypeptide(L)'
;MGQVHLCFLINKSLQVQNKFTWVLLLKVHRILSCLSWLPMAFGTLFSSIKKRISLSDISDEEPNNRGRLYKFIKVFLFLSIVGLVIEVIAHYKKWNLHLIQPWEVEGLVQWSYMAWLSFREDYIAPLLILLSEFCIVLFLMQSLDRLVLCLGCFWIKYKKLKHTIEADGYDIEDPSSFPMVLVQIPMCNEREVYAQSIAAASQLDWPKDRLLIQVLDDSDDRNLQLLINEESAMSCDYIKDYEFVAILDADFQPNPDFLKQTVPHFKGKPELGLVQARWSFVNKDENLLTRLQNINLCFHFEVEQQVNGQFINFFGFNGTAGVWRIKALEESGGWLERTTVEDMDIAVRAHLNGWKFIFLNDVKVLCELPESYEAYKKQQHRWHSGPMQLFRLCLPAIVTSKISMGKKANLIFLFFLLRKLILPFYSFTLFCIILPLTMFVPEAELPIWVICYVPIFMSFLNILPSPKSFPFLVPYLLFENTMSVTKFNAMVSGLFQLGSAYEWVVTKKTGRSSESDLLAFAERESKSSNEEKILRRHSESGLELLSKLTQQEIPSKNNKKRNKLYRKELALAFLLLTASARSFLSAHGVHFYFLLFQGLSFLVVGLDLIGEQVN
;
A
#
# COMPACT_ATOMS: atom_id res chain seq x y z
N MET A 1 56.12 40.32 -22.98
CA MET A 1 54.80 40.60 -22.36
C MET A 1 53.92 39.33 -22.24
N GLY A 2 54.49 38.14 -21.98
CA GLY A 2 53.76 36.85 -22.01
C GLY A 2 53.80 36.01 -20.73
N GLN A 3 54.56 36.39 -19.69
CA GLN A 3 54.69 35.60 -18.46
C GLN A 3 53.94 36.15 -17.24
N VAL A 4 53.50 37.42 -17.28
CA VAL A 4 52.82 38.05 -16.13
C VAL A 4 51.31 37.72 -16.09
N HIS A 5 50.71 37.36 -17.23
CA HIS A 5 49.28 37.02 -17.30
C HIS A 5 48.92 35.61 -16.79
N LEU A 6 49.87 34.67 -16.77
CA LEU A 6 49.63 33.29 -16.34
C LEU A 6 49.59 33.15 -14.80
N CYS A 7 50.39 33.94 -14.08
CA CYS A 7 50.41 33.94 -12.62
C CYS A 7 49.11 34.51 -12.00
N PHE A 8 48.44 35.45 -12.67
CA PHE A 8 47.20 36.05 -12.16
C PHE A 8 45.97 35.15 -12.35
N LEU A 9 45.96 34.27 -13.36
CA LEU A 9 44.88 33.29 -13.59
C LEU A 9 44.97 32.08 -12.65
N ILE A 10 46.18 31.63 -12.31
CA ILE A 10 46.41 30.53 -11.35
C ILE A 10 46.02 30.95 -9.92
N ASN A 11 46.31 32.20 -9.52
CA ASN A 11 45.99 32.67 -8.18
C ASN A 11 44.47 32.90 -7.98
N LYS A 12 43.74 33.23 -9.05
CA LYS A 12 42.26 33.37 -9.03
C LYS A 12 41.54 32.01 -9.01
N SER A 13 42.08 30.97 -9.67
CA SER A 13 41.49 29.62 -9.61
C SER A 13 41.70 28.95 -8.25
N LEU A 14 42.87 29.15 -7.61
CA LEU A 14 43.16 28.65 -6.26
C LEU A 14 42.31 29.31 -5.16
N GLN A 15 41.96 30.61 -5.27
CA GLN A 15 41.04 31.25 -4.33
C GLN A 15 39.57 30.81 -4.51
N VAL A 16 39.15 30.45 -5.72
CA VAL A 16 37.80 29.91 -5.98
C VAL A 16 37.67 28.47 -5.47
N GLN A 17 38.73 27.67 -5.57
CA GLN A 17 38.77 26.31 -5.01
C GLN A 17 38.62 26.33 -3.47
N ASN A 18 39.34 27.20 -2.77
CA ASN A 18 39.26 27.28 -1.30
C ASN A 18 37.89 27.76 -0.78
N LYS A 19 37.18 28.65 -1.48
CA LYS A 19 35.80 29.04 -1.11
C LYS A 19 34.79 27.90 -1.32
N PHE A 20 35.00 27.07 -2.35
CA PHE A 20 34.12 25.91 -2.62
C PHE A 20 34.32 24.80 -1.57
N THR A 21 35.56 24.56 -1.13
CA THR A 21 35.87 23.60 -0.06
C THR A 21 35.29 24.04 1.28
N TRP A 22 35.28 25.33 1.60
CA TRP A 22 34.66 25.86 2.82
C TRP A 22 33.13 25.76 2.83
N VAL A 23 32.46 25.96 1.67
CA VAL A 23 31.01 25.75 1.54
C VAL A 23 30.65 24.27 1.60
N LEU A 24 31.49 23.38 1.07
CA LEU A 24 31.32 21.93 1.21
C LEU A 24 31.56 21.47 2.65
N LEU A 25 32.58 22.00 3.33
CA LEU A 25 32.84 21.77 4.75
C LEU A 25 31.71 22.30 5.64
N LEU A 26 31.11 23.46 5.32
CA LEU A 26 29.95 23.99 6.03
C LEU A 26 28.68 23.18 5.76
N LYS A 27 28.49 22.62 4.55
CA LYS A 27 27.41 21.70 4.24
C LYS A 27 27.59 20.34 4.91
N VAL A 28 28.81 19.81 4.94
CA VAL A 28 29.20 18.58 5.65
C VAL A 28 29.09 18.78 7.16
N HIS A 29 29.44 19.95 7.69
CA HIS A 29 29.25 20.30 9.10
C HIS A 29 27.76 20.50 9.44
N ARG A 30 26.93 21.04 8.53
CA ARG A 30 25.47 21.09 8.70
C ARG A 30 24.83 19.70 8.70
N ILE A 31 25.30 18.81 7.81
CA ILE A 31 24.89 17.40 7.76
C ILE A 31 25.38 16.67 9.03
N LEU A 32 26.62 16.88 9.47
CA LEU A 32 27.18 16.33 10.72
C LEU A 32 26.50 16.89 11.97
N SER A 33 26.02 18.12 11.97
CA SER A 33 25.18 18.64 13.06
C SER A 33 23.78 18.04 13.05
N CYS A 34 23.23 17.61 11.91
CA CYS A 34 22.05 16.75 11.86
C CYS A 34 22.34 15.30 12.31
N LEU A 35 23.59 14.84 12.15
CA LEU A 35 24.06 13.54 12.66
C LEU A 35 24.39 13.55 14.16
N SER A 36 24.42 14.71 14.83
CA SER A 36 24.67 14.81 16.28
C SER A 36 23.56 14.17 17.14
N TRP A 37 22.37 13.97 16.58
CA TRP A 37 21.30 13.20 17.20
C TRP A 37 21.47 11.68 16.99
N LEU A 38 22.24 11.21 16.00
CA LEU A 38 22.38 9.79 15.73
C LEU A 38 22.87 8.97 16.93
N PRO A 39 23.89 9.37 17.71
CA PRO A 39 24.32 8.58 18.87
C PRO A 39 23.23 8.44 19.93
N MET A 40 22.44 9.49 20.18
CA MET A 40 21.31 9.45 21.10
C MET A 40 20.14 8.63 20.53
N ALA A 41 19.84 8.77 19.24
CA ALA A 41 18.84 7.97 18.53
C ALA A 41 19.23 6.49 18.47
N PHE A 42 20.51 6.18 18.25
CA PHE A 42 21.04 4.81 18.30
C PHE A 42 21.04 4.26 19.72
N GLY A 43 21.33 5.08 20.75
CA GLY A 43 21.27 4.68 22.15
C GLY A 43 19.85 4.36 22.63
N THR A 44 18.86 5.20 22.26
CA THR A 44 17.45 4.93 22.56
C THR A 44 16.91 3.77 21.74
N LEU A 45 17.26 3.67 20.45
CA LEU A 45 16.94 2.52 19.60
C LEU A 45 17.53 1.23 20.17
N PHE A 46 18.80 1.23 20.59
CA PHE A 46 19.47 0.06 21.17
C PHE A 46 18.86 -0.36 22.51
N SER A 47 18.50 0.60 23.37
CA SER A 47 17.78 0.35 24.62
C SER A 47 16.39 -0.27 24.36
N SER A 48 15.65 0.27 23.40
CA SER A 48 14.36 -0.27 22.95
C SER A 48 14.49 -1.66 22.32
N ILE A 49 15.53 -1.90 21.52
CA ILE A 49 15.86 -3.22 20.95
C ILE A 49 16.12 -4.23 22.06
N LYS A 50 17.00 -3.91 23.01
CA LYS A 50 17.36 -4.81 24.11
C LYS A 50 16.13 -5.15 24.98
N LYS A 51 15.31 -4.14 25.26
CA LYS A 51 14.05 -4.30 26.00
C LYS A 51 13.07 -5.20 25.23
N ARG A 52 12.96 -5.06 23.91
CA ARG A 52 12.03 -5.86 23.08
C ARG A 52 12.50 -7.30 22.89
N ILE A 53 13.79 -7.54 22.67
CA ILE A 53 14.34 -8.92 22.62
C ILE A 53 14.14 -9.63 23.96
N SER A 54 14.24 -8.91 25.08
CA SER A 54 13.98 -9.47 26.41
C SER A 54 12.51 -9.74 26.71
N LEU A 55 11.58 -9.08 26.00
CA LEU A 55 10.13 -9.17 26.22
C LEU A 55 9.42 -9.97 25.12
N SER A 56 10.12 -10.41 24.07
CA SER A 56 9.52 -11.18 22.99
C SER A 56 9.29 -12.62 23.44
N ASP A 57 8.03 -13.01 23.59
CA ASP A 57 7.66 -14.41 23.80
C ASP A 57 7.96 -15.22 22.53
N ILE A 58 8.74 -16.29 22.69
CA ILE A 58 9.16 -17.20 21.62
C ILE A 58 7.97 -18.05 21.12
N SER A 59 6.82 -18.02 21.81
CA SER A 59 5.69 -18.93 21.59
C SER A 59 4.67 -18.50 20.52
N ASP A 60 4.64 -17.22 20.09
CA ASP A 60 3.76 -16.75 19.01
C ASP A 60 4.46 -16.83 17.63
N GLU A 61 5.03 -17.99 17.30
CA GLU A 61 5.61 -18.22 15.97
C GLU A 61 4.51 -18.31 14.91
N GLU A 62 4.46 -17.34 13.97
CA GLU A 62 3.73 -17.53 12.72
C GLU A 62 4.24 -18.85 12.07
N PRO A 63 3.37 -19.82 11.77
CA PRO A 63 3.77 -21.11 11.20
C PRO A 63 4.50 -20.97 9.84
N ASN A 64 4.39 -19.79 9.22
CA ASN A 64 5.03 -19.42 7.96
C ASN A 64 6.53 -18.99 8.09
N ASN A 65 7.12 -19.08 9.28
CA ASN A 65 8.57 -18.91 9.51
C ASN A 65 9.43 -20.09 9.02
N ARG A 66 8.82 -21.14 8.46
CA ARG A 66 9.52 -22.23 7.74
C ARG A 66 9.46 -22.08 6.21
N GLY A 67 9.03 -20.93 5.69
CA GLY A 67 8.92 -20.69 4.25
C GLY A 67 10.27 -20.77 3.52
N ARG A 68 10.26 -21.27 2.27
CA ARG A 68 11.45 -21.38 1.40
C ARG A 68 12.21 -20.06 1.27
N LEU A 69 11.48 -18.94 1.17
CA LEU A 69 12.08 -17.61 1.05
C LEU A 69 12.92 -17.20 2.27
N TYR A 70 12.45 -17.48 3.49
CA TYR A 70 13.20 -17.14 4.70
C TYR A 70 14.50 -17.93 4.81
N LYS A 71 14.47 -19.23 4.44
CA LYS A 71 15.67 -20.06 4.35
C LYS A 71 16.65 -19.50 3.32
N PHE A 72 16.15 -19.11 2.14
CA PHE A 72 16.96 -18.48 1.10
C PHE A 72 17.63 -17.18 1.60
N ILE A 73 16.87 -16.27 2.23
CA ILE A 73 17.41 -15.02 2.80
C ILE A 73 18.49 -15.32 3.85
N LYS A 74 18.28 -16.31 4.71
CA LYS A 74 19.26 -16.71 5.73
C LYS A 74 20.55 -17.26 5.13
N VAL A 75 20.44 -18.14 4.14
CA VAL A 75 21.61 -18.68 3.43
C VAL A 75 22.36 -17.54 2.75
N PHE A 76 21.65 -16.63 2.09
CA PHE A 76 22.27 -15.49 1.44
C PHE A 76 22.96 -14.56 2.45
N LEU A 77 22.30 -14.21 3.56
CA LEU A 77 22.91 -13.45 4.65
C LEU A 77 24.19 -14.11 5.18
N PHE A 78 24.16 -15.43 5.40
CA PHE A 78 25.34 -16.17 5.84
C PHE A 78 26.48 -16.06 4.83
N LEU A 79 26.21 -16.29 3.55
CA LEU A 79 27.20 -16.16 2.48
C LEU A 79 27.74 -14.72 2.36
N SER A 80 26.90 -13.71 2.49
CA SER A 80 27.29 -12.30 2.50
C SER A 80 28.21 -11.94 3.66
N ILE A 81 27.94 -12.44 4.87
CA ILE A 81 28.81 -12.24 6.04
C ILE A 81 30.16 -12.93 5.82
N VAL A 82 30.15 -14.17 5.35
CA VAL A 82 31.40 -14.92 5.05
C VAL A 82 32.21 -14.19 3.98
N GLY A 83 31.59 -13.75 2.89
CA GLY A 83 32.23 -12.98 1.83
C GLY A 83 32.87 -11.69 2.35
N LEU A 84 32.12 -10.92 3.15
CA LEU A 84 32.62 -9.69 3.77
C LEU A 84 33.84 -9.94 4.66
N VAL A 85 33.83 -11.01 5.48
CA VAL A 85 34.96 -11.38 6.33
C VAL A 85 36.19 -11.72 5.50
N ILE A 86 36.03 -12.49 4.42
CA ILE A 86 37.14 -12.86 3.52
C ILE A 86 37.72 -11.61 2.86
N GLU A 87 36.90 -10.68 2.40
CA GLU A 87 37.37 -9.44 1.76
C GLU A 87 38.10 -8.51 2.74
N VAL A 88 37.64 -8.42 3.98
CA VAL A 88 38.36 -7.70 5.04
C VAL A 88 39.75 -8.32 5.26
N ILE A 89 39.83 -9.65 5.36
CA ILE A 89 41.11 -10.36 5.49
C ILE A 89 42.00 -10.10 4.27
N ALA A 90 41.45 -10.18 3.06
CA ALA A 90 42.16 -9.93 1.80
C ALA A 90 42.72 -8.50 1.75
N HIS A 91 41.94 -7.51 2.19
CA HIS A 91 42.35 -6.11 2.29
C HIS A 91 43.53 -5.92 3.25
N TYR A 92 43.44 -6.48 4.47
CA TYR A 92 44.53 -6.40 5.45
C TYR A 92 45.79 -7.14 4.99
N LYS A 93 45.63 -8.26 4.28
CA LYS A 93 46.74 -9.04 3.71
C LYS A 93 47.27 -8.47 2.38
N LYS A 94 46.70 -7.37 1.87
CA LYS A 94 47.08 -6.73 0.59
C LYS A 94 47.13 -7.73 -0.58
N TRP A 95 46.17 -8.64 -0.66
CA TRP A 95 46.10 -9.57 -1.79
C TRP A 95 46.01 -8.77 -3.10
N ASN A 96 46.93 -9.02 -4.04
CA ASN A 96 46.93 -8.38 -5.35
C ASN A 96 45.86 -9.03 -6.23
N LEU A 97 44.73 -8.34 -6.38
CA LEU A 97 43.51 -8.83 -7.06
C LEU A 97 43.59 -8.81 -8.60
N HIS A 98 44.67 -8.26 -9.18
CA HIS A 98 44.87 -8.18 -10.64
C HIS A 98 45.61 -9.38 -11.24
N LEU A 99 46.06 -10.34 -10.42
CA LEU A 99 46.74 -11.56 -10.87
C LEU A 99 45.72 -12.70 -11.01
N ILE A 100 45.15 -12.86 -12.20
CA ILE A 100 44.19 -13.92 -12.56
C ILE A 100 44.95 -15.22 -12.88
N GLN A 101 45.89 -15.64 -12.03
CA GLN A 101 46.58 -16.92 -12.19
C GLN A 101 46.44 -17.74 -10.89
N PRO A 102 45.43 -18.62 -10.81
CA PRO A 102 45.17 -19.46 -9.64
C PRO A 102 46.36 -20.34 -9.21
N TRP A 103 47.31 -20.59 -10.11
CA TRP A 103 48.43 -21.51 -9.91
C TRP A 103 49.66 -20.92 -9.20
N GLU A 104 49.74 -19.59 -9.01
CA GLU A 104 50.84 -18.94 -8.27
C GLU A 104 50.52 -18.71 -6.78
N VAL A 105 49.47 -19.35 -6.27
CA VAL A 105 48.90 -19.05 -4.96
C VAL A 105 49.46 -19.98 -3.87
N GLU A 106 50.15 -19.42 -2.88
CA GLU A 106 50.82 -20.17 -1.80
C GLU A 106 49.87 -20.77 -0.73
N GLY A 107 48.54 -20.52 -0.78
CA GLY A 107 47.60 -21.01 0.24
C GLY A 107 46.17 -21.29 -0.22
N LEU A 108 45.55 -22.34 0.36
CA LEU A 108 44.21 -22.83 0.03
C LEU A 108 43.13 -21.72 0.05
N VAL A 109 43.16 -20.83 1.05
CA VAL A 109 42.16 -19.76 1.20
C VAL A 109 42.25 -18.74 0.05
N GLN A 110 43.46 -18.37 -0.36
CA GLN A 110 43.67 -17.44 -1.46
C GLN A 110 43.29 -18.11 -2.79
N TRP A 111 43.57 -19.42 -2.96
CA TRP A 111 43.14 -20.17 -4.14
C TRP A 111 41.62 -20.23 -4.25
N SER A 112 40.93 -20.56 -3.15
CA SER A 112 39.46 -20.58 -3.09
C SER A 112 38.84 -19.21 -3.39
N TYR A 113 39.48 -18.13 -2.94
CA TYR A 113 39.03 -16.78 -3.23
C TYR A 113 39.23 -16.41 -4.71
N MET A 114 40.36 -16.75 -5.33
CA MET A 114 40.58 -16.53 -6.78
C MET A 114 39.64 -17.38 -7.64
N ALA A 115 39.39 -18.65 -7.26
CA ALA A 115 38.41 -19.50 -7.91
C ALA A 115 36.98 -18.92 -7.80
N TRP A 116 36.63 -18.35 -6.64
CA TRP A 116 35.38 -17.62 -6.47
C TRP A 116 35.28 -16.39 -7.38
N LEU A 117 36.35 -15.59 -7.52
CA LEU A 117 36.34 -14.41 -8.40
C LEU A 117 36.08 -14.79 -9.87
N SER A 118 36.77 -15.80 -10.39
CA SER A 118 36.52 -16.31 -11.75
C SER A 118 35.11 -16.88 -11.88
N PHE A 119 34.66 -17.74 -10.94
CA PHE A 119 33.30 -18.27 -10.99
C PHE A 119 32.22 -17.17 -10.96
N ARG A 120 32.43 -16.14 -10.15
CA ARG A 120 31.53 -14.98 -10.03
C ARG A 120 31.46 -14.22 -11.34
N GLU A 121 32.60 -13.91 -11.95
CA GLU A 121 32.70 -13.17 -13.21
C GLU A 121 32.11 -13.96 -14.38
N ASP A 122 32.42 -15.25 -14.49
CA ASP A 122 32.03 -16.08 -15.63
C ASP A 122 30.56 -16.54 -15.58
N TYR A 123 29.99 -16.76 -14.39
CA TYR A 123 28.68 -17.40 -14.24
C TYR A 123 27.64 -16.57 -13.47
N ILE A 124 28.03 -15.90 -12.38
CA ILE A 124 27.07 -15.18 -11.53
C ILE A 124 26.73 -13.81 -12.14
N ALA A 125 27.75 -13.05 -12.55
CA ALA A 125 27.58 -11.69 -13.05
C ALA A 125 26.69 -11.62 -14.31
N PRO A 126 26.88 -12.44 -15.36
CA PRO A 126 26.03 -12.37 -16.56
C PRO A 126 24.55 -12.66 -16.26
N LEU A 127 24.29 -13.63 -15.37
CA LEU A 127 22.93 -13.96 -14.95
C LEU A 127 22.29 -12.82 -14.14
N LEU A 128 23.06 -12.21 -13.23
CA LEU A 128 22.59 -11.10 -12.41
C LEU A 128 22.34 -9.85 -13.26
N ILE A 129 23.20 -9.56 -14.24
CA ILE A 129 23.03 -8.48 -15.22
C ILE A 129 21.73 -8.69 -16.01
N LEU A 130 21.53 -9.87 -16.61
CA LEU A 130 20.32 -10.19 -17.36
C LEU A 130 19.04 -10.02 -16.52
N LEU A 131 19.07 -10.53 -15.28
CA LEU A 131 17.95 -10.40 -14.36
C LEU A 131 17.70 -8.93 -13.96
N SER A 132 18.77 -8.14 -13.79
CA SER A 132 18.70 -6.73 -13.46
C SER A 132 18.11 -5.90 -14.61
N GLU A 133 18.55 -6.12 -15.85
CA GLU A 133 18.02 -5.46 -17.04
C GLU A 133 16.54 -5.78 -17.22
N PHE A 134 16.15 -7.04 -17.06
CA PHE A 134 14.76 -7.46 -17.08
C PHE A 134 13.93 -6.72 -16.01
N CYS A 135 14.40 -6.67 -14.76
CA CYS A 135 13.70 -5.95 -13.69
C CYS A 135 13.64 -4.44 -13.93
N ILE A 136 14.68 -3.84 -14.54
CA ILE A 136 14.71 -2.42 -14.89
C ILE A 136 13.65 -2.10 -15.95
N VAL A 137 13.51 -2.94 -16.97
CA VAL A 137 12.45 -2.77 -17.99
C VAL A 137 11.07 -2.81 -17.35
N LEU A 138 10.81 -3.79 -16.48
CA LEU A 138 9.55 -3.90 -15.73
C LEU A 138 9.30 -2.68 -14.83
N PHE A 139 10.35 -2.19 -14.14
CA PHE A 139 10.27 -1.00 -13.31
C PHE A 139 9.95 0.26 -14.13
N LEU A 140 10.54 0.41 -15.31
CA LEU A 140 10.25 1.53 -16.22
C LEU A 140 8.82 1.46 -16.77
N MET A 141 8.34 0.27 -17.12
CA MET A 141 6.95 0.07 -17.56
C MET A 141 5.95 0.48 -16.46
N GLN A 142 6.19 0.07 -15.21
CA GLN A 142 5.36 0.48 -14.08
C GLN A 142 5.44 1.99 -13.81
N SER A 143 6.64 2.57 -13.94
CA SER A 143 6.88 4.00 -13.79
C SER A 143 6.11 4.82 -14.83
N LEU A 144 6.06 4.32 -16.08
CA LEU A 144 5.29 4.93 -17.15
C LEU A 144 3.77 4.88 -16.87
N ASP A 145 3.22 3.75 -16.42
CA ASP A 145 1.80 3.65 -16.03
C ASP A 145 1.44 4.69 -14.95
N ARG A 146 2.26 4.82 -13.90
CA ARG A 146 2.05 5.83 -12.86
C ARG A 146 2.10 7.26 -13.40
N LEU A 147 3.04 7.56 -14.29
CA LEU A 147 3.14 8.87 -14.93
C LEU A 147 1.90 9.17 -15.77
N VAL A 148 1.44 8.20 -16.58
CA VAL A 148 0.22 8.32 -17.40
C VAL A 148 -1.01 8.57 -16.53
N LEU A 149 -1.15 7.84 -15.41
CA LEU A 149 -2.23 8.07 -14.44
C LEU A 149 -2.16 9.48 -13.83
N CYS A 150 -0.98 9.96 -13.45
CA CYS A 150 -0.82 11.33 -12.93
C CYS A 150 -1.20 12.38 -13.97
N LEU A 151 -0.78 12.20 -15.23
CA LEU A 151 -1.15 13.08 -16.34
C LEU A 151 -2.65 13.04 -16.63
N GLY A 152 -3.27 11.86 -16.56
CA GLY A 152 -4.72 11.70 -16.67
C GLY A 152 -5.47 12.43 -15.57
N CYS A 153 -5.04 12.30 -14.32
CA CYS A 153 -5.64 13.00 -13.18
C CYS A 153 -5.44 14.53 -13.31
N PHE A 154 -4.25 14.97 -13.72
CA PHE A 154 -4.01 16.39 -14.03
C PHE A 154 -4.94 16.89 -15.12
N TRP A 155 -5.13 16.13 -16.20
CA TRP A 155 -6.04 16.49 -17.29
C TRP A 155 -7.50 16.59 -16.83
N ILE A 156 -7.97 15.64 -16.01
CA ILE A 156 -9.31 15.69 -15.38
C ILE A 156 -9.49 16.99 -14.60
N LYS A 157 -8.52 17.33 -13.74
CA LYS A 157 -8.56 18.57 -12.94
C LYS A 157 -8.49 19.82 -13.81
N TYR A 158 -7.61 19.85 -14.81
CA TYR A 158 -7.44 20.98 -15.73
C TYR A 158 -8.69 21.25 -16.57
N LYS A 159 -9.31 20.19 -17.11
CA LYS A 159 -10.55 20.28 -17.89
C LYS A 159 -11.82 20.34 -17.03
N LYS A 160 -11.69 20.25 -15.70
CA LYS A 160 -12.81 20.18 -14.75
C LYS A 160 -13.83 19.08 -15.13
N LEU A 161 -13.33 17.93 -15.58
CA LEU A 161 -14.19 16.80 -15.92
C LEU A 161 -14.79 16.27 -14.61
N LYS A 162 -16.10 16.43 -14.46
CA LYS A 162 -16.86 15.89 -13.33
C LYS A 162 -18.09 15.17 -13.86
N HIS A 163 -18.50 14.13 -13.15
CA HIS A 163 -19.80 13.51 -13.38
C HIS A 163 -20.84 14.45 -12.78
N THR A 164 -21.60 15.13 -13.64
CA THR A 164 -22.70 15.99 -13.20
C THR A 164 -23.97 15.15 -13.03
N ILE A 165 -24.76 15.50 -12.02
CA ILE A 165 -26.14 15.02 -11.89
C ILE A 165 -26.98 15.86 -12.84
N GLU A 166 -27.87 15.23 -13.62
CA GLU A 166 -28.81 15.96 -14.48
C GLU A 166 -29.77 16.77 -13.61
N ALA A 167 -30.10 18.00 -14.03
CA ALA A 167 -30.79 18.99 -13.21
C ALA A 167 -32.22 18.58 -12.82
N ASP A 168 -32.81 17.62 -13.53
CA ASP A 168 -34.09 17.03 -13.17
C ASP A 168 -33.87 16.07 -11.99
N GLY A 169 -33.74 16.62 -10.79
CA GLY A 169 -33.66 15.86 -9.54
C GLY A 169 -34.94 15.05 -9.26
N TYR A 170 -34.89 14.25 -8.20
CA TYR A 170 -36.12 13.67 -7.63
C TYR A 170 -36.95 14.79 -7.02
N ASP A 171 -38.27 14.75 -7.23
CA ASP A 171 -39.18 15.72 -6.64
C ASP A 171 -39.26 15.46 -5.14
N ILE A 172 -38.74 16.40 -4.35
CA ILE A 172 -38.68 16.29 -2.89
C ILE A 172 -40.09 16.27 -2.29
N GLU A 173 -41.07 16.86 -2.96
CA GLU A 173 -42.47 16.88 -2.52
C GLU A 173 -43.20 15.57 -2.87
N ASP A 174 -42.68 14.79 -3.81
CA ASP A 174 -43.20 13.48 -4.20
C ASP A 174 -42.19 12.35 -3.90
N PRO A 175 -42.31 11.70 -2.73
CA PRO A 175 -41.50 10.54 -2.36
C PRO A 175 -41.55 9.41 -3.40
N SER A 176 -42.60 9.35 -4.23
CA SER A 176 -42.73 8.31 -5.24
C SER A 176 -41.74 8.44 -6.40
N SER A 177 -41.19 9.64 -6.59
CA SER A 177 -40.14 9.91 -7.55
C SER A 177 -38.80 9.26 -7.18
N PHE A 178 -38.57 8.94 -5.90
CA PHE A 178 -37.33 8.31 -5.42
C PHE A 178 -37.36 6.79 -5.63
N PRO A 179 -36.27 6.19 -6.14
CA PRO A 179 -36.18 4.73 -6.27
C PRO A 179 -36.03 4.07 -4.89
N MET A 180 -36.41 2.80 -4.83
CA MET A 180 -36.20 1.94 -3.67
C MET A 180 -34.70 1.63 -3.51
N VAL A 181 -34.14 1.95 -2.34
CA VAL A 181 -32.71 1.76 -2.04
C VAL A 181 -32.52 0.87 -0.81
N LEU A 182 -31.76 -0.20 -0.98
CA LEU A 182 -31.30 -1.09 0.08
C LEU A 182 -29.93 -0.61 0.55
N VAL A 183 -29.70 -0.60 1.86
CA VAL A 183 -28.37 -0.38 2.46
C VAL A 183 -27.98 -1.66 3.18
N GLN A 184 -26.91 -2.29 2.73
CA GLN A 184 -26.37 -3.51 3.36
C GLN A 184 -25.14 -3.17 4.20
N ILE A 185 -25.14 -3.68 5.43
CA ILE A 185 -24.03 -3.57 6.37
C ILE A 185 -23.59 -4.99 6.75
N PRO A 186 -22.61 -5.59 6.03
CA PRO A 186 -22.02 -6.85 6.43
C PRO A 186 -21.17 -6.66 7.68
N MET A 187 -21.30 -7.58 8.65
CA MET A 187 -20.59 -7.51 9.92
C MET A 187 -20.06 -8.87 10.37
N CYS A 188 -18.81 -8.88 10.86
CA CYS A 188 -18.18 -10.06 11.45
C CYS A 188 -17.28 -9.66 12.63
N ASN A 189 -17.72 -9.92 13.86
CA ASN A 189 -16.98 -9.67 15.09
C ASN A 189 -16.55 -8.19 15.30
N GLU A 190 -17.41 -7.24 14.92
CA GLU A 190 -17.11 -5.79 14.91
C GLU A 190 -17.80 -5.00 16.03
N ARG A 191 -17.69 -5.55 17.25
CA ARG A 191 -18.35 -5.01 18.46
C ARG A 191 -17.97 -3.56 18.77
N GLU A 192 -16.82 -3.11 18.30
CA GLU A 192 -16.30 -1.76 18.57
C GLU A 192 -16.88 -0.68 17.65
N VAL A 193 -17.40 -1.03 16.47
CA VAL A 193 -17.81 -0.05 15.44
C VAL A 193 -19.28 -0.16 15.02
N TYR A 194 -19.95 -1.28 15.29
CA TYR A 194 -21.27 -1.56 14.72
C TYR A 194 -22.33 -0.49 14.99
N ALA A 195 -22.41 0.01 16.22
CA ALA A 195 -23.40 1.00 16.62
C ALA A 195 -23.23 2.33 15.84
N GLN A 196 -21.98 2.72 15.57
CA GLN A 196 -21.69 3.95 14.84
C GLN A 196 -22.04 3.83 13.36
N SER A 197 -21.73 2.69 12.73
CA SER A 197 -22.09 2.44 11.33
C SER A 197 -23.60 2.35 11.13
N ILE A 198 -24.33 1.62 11.97
CA ILE A 198 -25.80 1.56 11.91
C ILE A 198 -26.43 2.95 12.15
N ALA A 199 -25.91 3.73 13.09
CA ALA A 199 -26.37 5.09 13.32
C ALA A 199 -26.13 6.00 12.11
N ALA A 200 -24.96 5.92 11.47
CA ALA A 200 -24.65 6.69 10.27
C ALA A 200 -25.56 6.31 9.09
N ALA A 201 -25.81 5.01 8.87
CA ALA A 201 -26.75 4.54 7.85
C ALA A 201 -28.20 5.01 8.13
N SER A 202 -28.61 5.02 9.40
CA SER A 202 -29.96 5.49 9.80
C SER A 202 -30.17 6.98 9.57
N GLN A 203 -29.08 7.77 9.55
CA GLN A 203 -29.09 9.20 9.28
C GLN A 203 -29.08 9.56 7.79
N LEU A 204 -29.05 8.58 6.89
CA LEU A 204 -29.16 8.83 5.46
C LEU A 204 -30.45 9.57 5.12
N ASP A 205 -30.29 10.66 4.37
CA ASP A 205 -31.31 11.58 3.90
C ASP A 205 -31.96 11.00 2.63
N TRP A 206 -32.88 10.07 2.86
CA TRP A 206 -33.68 9.38 1.86
C TRP A 206 -35.09 9.15 2.43
N PRO A 207 -36.16 9.14 1.61
CA PRO A 207 -37.50 8.83 2.08
C PRO A 207 -37.52 7.47 2.80
N LYS A 208 -38.05 7.44 4.03
CA LYS A 208 -37.95 6.27 4.91
C LYS A 208 -38.79 5.08 4.42
N ASP A 209 -39.84 5.34 3.67
CA ASP A 209 -40.65 4.34 2.96
C ASP A 209 -39.95 3.78 1.69
N ARG A 210 -38.86 4.42 1.24
CA ARG A 210 -38.04 4.03 0.08
C ARG A 210 -36.64 3.53 0.48
N LEU A 211 -36.38 3.36 1.78
CA LEU A 211 -35.08 2.97 2.33
C LEU A 211 -35.23 1.75 3.24
N LEU A 212 -34.44 0.71 2.98
CA LEU A 212 -34.28 -0.42 3.90
C LEU A 212 -32.83 -0.55 4.30
N ILE A 213 -32.58 -0.69 5.60
CA ILE A 213 -31.24 -0.98 6.15
C ILE A 213 -31.24 -2.44 6.58
N GLN A 214 -30.38 -3.24 5.96
CA GLN A 214 -30.19 -4.66 6.23
C GLN A 214 -28.81 -4.86 6.85
N VAL A 215 -28.78 -5.32 8.10
CA VAL A 215 -27.55 -5.67 8.82
C VAL A 215 -27.35 -7.18 8.70
N LEU A 216 -26.19 -7.61 8.21
CA LEU A 216 -25.84 -9.00 7.96
C LEU A 216 -24.71 -9.40 8.92
N ASP A 217 -25.06 -9.82 10.13
CA ASP A 217 -24.10 -10.21 11.17
C ASP A 217 -23.86 -11.73 11.17
N ASP A 218 -22.63 -12.14 10.87
CA ASP A 218 -22.21 -13.54 10.78
C ASP A 218 -21.36 -14.00 11.99
N SER A 219 -21.30 -13.20 13.08
CA SER A 219 -20.33 -13.37 14.18
C SER A 219 -20.41 -14.68 14.95
N ASP A 220 -21.59 -15.05 15.48
CA ASP A 220 -21.71 -16.07 16.53
C ASP A 220 -22.79 -17.14 16.26
N ASP A 221 -23.65 -16.98 15.24
CA ASP A 221 -24.78 -17.89 14.98
C ASP A 221 -24.63 -18.63 13.63
N ARG A 222 -24.47 -19.95 13.71
CA ARG A 222 -24.30 -20.82 12.55
C ARG A 222 -25.54 -20.86 11.64
N ASN A 223 -26.74 -20.72 12.19
CA ASN A 223 -27.97 -20.67 11.40
C ASN A 223 -28.08 -19.34 10.66
N LEU A 224 -27.71 -18.22 11.28
CA LEU A 224 -27.63 -16.92 10.59
C LEU A 224 -26.59 -16.94 9.48
N GLN A 225 -25.41 -17.50 9.72
CA GLN A 225 -24.38 -17.72 8.69
C GLN A 225 -24.92 -18.53 7.51
N LEU A 226 -25.62 -19.64 7.79
CA LEU A 226 -26.23 -20.48 6.75
C LEU A 226 -27.33 -19.72 6.02
N LEU A 227 -28.17 -18.93 6.71
CA LEU A 227 -29.25 -18.16 6.08
C LEU A 227 -28.70 -17.09 5.14
N ILE A 228 -27.67 -16.37 5.56
CA ILE A 228 -26.98 -15.35 4.76
C ILE A 228 -26.39 -15.98 3.48
N ASN A 229 -25.84 -17.20 3.58
CA ASN A 229 -25.16 -17.89 2.48
C ASN A 229 -26.11 -18.69 1.57
N GLU A 230 -27.09 -19.40 2.12
CA GLU A 230 -28.00 -20.31 1.39
C GLU A 230 -29.11 -19.54 0.68
N GLU A 231 -29.72 -18.55 1.33
CA GLU A 231 -30.71 -17.70 0.66
C GLU A 231 -30.03 -16.65 -0.21
N SER A 232 -28.74 -16.34 -0.05
CA SER A 232 -28.12 -15.11 -0.55
C SER A 232 -28.92 -13.90 -0.05
N ALA A 233 -28.36 -13.08 0.83
CA ALA A 233 -29.05 -11.93 1.42
C ALA A 233 -29.74 -10.98 0.41
N MET A 234 -29.38 -11.05 -0.88
CA MET A 234 -30.00 -10.36 -2.01
C MET A 234 -31.27 -11.02 -2.61
N SER A 235 -31.62 -12.26 -2.26
CA SER A 235 -32.73 -13.01 -2.88
C SER A 235 -34.01 -13.03 -2.05
N CYS A 236 -33.97 -12.46 -0.83
CA CYS A 236 -35.13 -12.40 0.05
C CYS A 236 -36.31 -11.67 -0.62
N ASP A 237 -37.53 -12.17 -0.42
CA ASP A 237 -38.73 -11.66 -1.09
C ASP A 237 -38.96 -10.16 -0.90
N TYR A 238 -38.60 -9.63 0.27
CA TYR A 238 -38.75 -8.22 0.60
C TYR A 238 -37.77 -7.29 -0.13
N ILE A 239 -36.81 -7.82 -0.89
CA ILE A 239 -35.81 -7.04 -1.64
C ILE A 239 -36.17 -6.92 -3.12
N LYS A 240 -37.13 -7.71 -3.62
CA LYS A 240 -37.46 -7.80 -5.06
C LYS A 240 -37.83 -6.46 -5.71
N ASP A 241 -38.40 -5.53 -4.94
CA ASP A 241 -38.82 -4.22 -5.44
C ASP A 241 -37.72 -3.15 -5.34
N TYR A 242 -36.52 -3.50 -4.85
CA TYR A 242 -35.40 -2.57 -4.72
C TYR A 242 -34.61 -2.45 -6.03
N GLU A 243 -34.28 -1.21 -6.43
CA GLU A 243 -33.53 -0.96 -7.66
C GLU A 243 -32.02 -0.90 -7.42
N PHE A 244 -31.64 -0.34 -6.26
CA PHE A 244 -30.24 -0.10 -5.90
C PHE A 244 -29.89 -0.68 -4.53
N VAL A 245 -28.64 -1.12 -4.38
CA VAL A 245 -28.06 -1.53 -3.11
C VAL A 245 -26.77 -0.75 -2.84
N ALA A 246 -26.72 -0.08 -1.69
CA ALA A 246 -25.52 0.54 -1.15
C ALA A 246 -24.85 -0.43 -0.18
N ILE A 247 -23.56 -0.68 -0.36
CA ILE A 247 -22.79 -1.60 0.50
C ILE A 247 -21.85 -0.77 1.38
N LEU A 248 -21.96 -0.94 2.69
CA LEU A 248 -21.20 -0.21 3.70
C LEU A 248 -20.67 -1.17 4.77
N ASP A 249 -19.36 -1.38 4.80
CA ASP A 249 -18.70 -2.13 5.88
C ASP A 249 -18.98 -1.52 7.27
N ALA A 250 -18.84 -2.33 8.31
CA ALA A 250 -19.14 -1.97 9.69
C ALA A 250 -18.34 -0.78 10.26
N ASP A 251 -17.21 -0.40 9.65
CA ASP A 251 -16.41 0.77 10.06
C ASP A 251 -16.62 2.00 9.17
N PHE A 252 -17.53 1.92 8.19
CA PHE A 252 -17.79 3.01 7.26
C PHE A 252 -18.93 3.91 7.73
N GLN A 253 -18.70 5.22 7.64
CA GLN A 253 -19.62 6.24 8.09
C GLN A 253 -19.93 7.19 6.91
N PRO A 254 -21.01 6.93 6.16
CA PRO A 254 -21.44 7.82 5.08
C PRO A 254 -21.97 9.14 5.66
N ASN A 255 -21.82 10.23 4.89
CA ASN A 255 -22.53 11.46 5.18
C ASN A 255 -24.04 11.28 4.93
N PRO A 256 -24.93 12.02 5.61
CA PRO A 256 -26.37 11.93 5.42
C PRO A 256 -26.82 12.05 3.96
N ASP A 257 -26.15 12.90 3.18
CA ASP A 257 -26.46 13.17 1.77
C ASP A 257 -25.81 12.16 0.78
N PHE A 258 -25.17 11.10 1.27
CA PHE A 258 -24.48 10.11 0.44
C PHE A 258 -25.36 9.55 -0.68
N LEU A 259 -26.60 9.16 -0.38
CA LEU A 259 -27.53 8.63 -1.40
C LEU A 259 -27.95 9.72 -2.41
N LYS A 260 -28.17 10.96 -1.95
CA LYS A 260 -28.47 12.10 -2.82
C LYS A 260 -27.32 12.46 -3.75
N GLN A 261 -26.07 12.23 -3.34
CA GLN A 261 -24.90 12.47 -4.18
C GLN A 261 -24.55 11.30 -5.11
N THR A 262 -25.14 10.10 -4.91
CA THR A 262 -24.76 8.88 -5.65
C THR A 262 -25.87 8.36 -6.56
N VAL A 263 -27.07 8.13 -6.01
CA VAL A 263 -28.21 7.50 -6.72
C VAL A 263 -28.64 8.27 -7.97
N PRO A 264 -28.71 9.62 -7.98
CA PRO A 264 -29.13 10.35 -9.18
C PRO A 264 -28.26 10.11 -10.42
N HIS A 265 -27.01 9.65 -10.27
CA HIS A 265 -26.15 9.36 -11.43
C HIS A 265 -26.65 8.22 -12.32
N PHE A 266 -27.53 7.35 -11.81
CA PHE A 266 -28.14 6.26 -12.56
C PHE A 266 -29.27 6.71 -13.49
N LYS A 267 -29.85 7.90 -13.25
CA LYS A 267 -30.93 8.45 -14.09
C LYS A 267 -30.41 8.66 -15.51
N GLY A 268 -31.19 8.21 -16.49
CA GLY A 268 -30.84 8.29 -17.92
C GLY A 268 -29.68 7.37 -18.37
N LYS A 269 -29.12 6.54 -17.47
CA LYS A 269 -27.95 5.69 -17.75
C LYS A 269 -28.23 4.22 -17.40
N PRO A 270 -28.99 3.50 -18.23
CA PRO A 270 -29.38 2.11 -17.97
C PRO A 270 -28.18 1.15 -17.94
N GLU A 271 -27.05 1.52 -18.53
CA GLU A 271 -25.82 0.71 -18.56
C GLU A 271 -24.88 0.96 -17.37
N LEU A 272 -25.21 1.91 -16.49
CA LEU A 272 -24.46 2.18 -15.28
C LEU A 272 -24.79 1.13 -14.22
N GLY A 273 -23.78 0.37 -13.81
CA GLY A 273 -23.89 -0.70 -12.82
C GLY A 273 -23.42 -0.31 -11.43
N LEU A 274 -22.40 0.54 -11.32
CA LEU A 274 -21.77 0.92 -10.06
C LEU A 274 -21.43 2.43 -10.02
N VAL A 275 -21.77 3.05 -8.90
CA VAL A 275 -21.30 4.37 -8.47
C VAL A 275 -20.46 4.17 -7.20
N GLN A 276 -19.16 4.41 -7.28
CA GLN A 276 -18.24 4.27 -6.14
C GLN A 276 -17.87 5.64 -5.57
N ALA A 277 -18.07 5.81 -4.26
CA ALA A 277 -17.55 6.97 -3.52
C ALA A 277 -16.13 6.70 -3.01
N ARG A 278 -15.42 7.79 -2.69
CA ARG A 278 -14.04 7.74 -2.22
C ARG A 278 -13.96 7.47 -0.73
N TRP A 279 -13.01 6.63 -0.34
CA TRP A 279 -12.66 6.42 1.06
C TRP A 279 -11.84 7.59 1.62
N SER A 280 -12.13 7.96 2.86
CA SER A 280 -11.39 8.96 3.61
C SER A 280 -11.15 8.47 5.03
N PHE A 281 -9.97 8.76 5.57
CA PHE A 281 -9.48 8.10 6.77
C PHE A 281 -9.44 9.03 7.98
N VAL A 282 -10.08 8.63 9.07
CA VAL A 282 -10.15 9.43 10.31
C VAL A 282 -8.83 9.40 11.09
N ASN A 283 -8.12 8.26 11.08
CA ASN A 283 -6.89 8.02 11.85
C ASN A 283 -5.60 8.12 11.01
N LYS A 284 -5.64 8.81 9.85
CA LYS A 284 -4.48 8.96 8.94
C LYS A 284 -3.26 9.66 9.54
N ASP A 285 -3.44 10.40 10.63
CA ASP A 285 -2.38 11.16 11.30
C ASP A 285 -1.92 10.51 12.62
N GLU A 286 -2.49 9.35 12.99
CA GLU A 286 -2.32 8.67 14.29
C GLU A 286 -0.88 8.24 14.56
N ASN A 287 -0.21 7.64 13.57
CA ASN A 287 1.15 7.17 13.69
C ASN A 287 1.86 7.16 12.34
N LEU A 288 3.14 6.80 12.32
CA LEU A 288 3.91 6.75 11.08
C LEU A 288 3.27 5.77 10.08
N LEU A 289 2.87 4.58 10.52
CA LEU A 289 2.25 3.58 9.67
C LEU A 289 0.96 4.10 8.98
N THR A 290 0.04 4.76 9.70
CA THR A 290 -1.20 5.28 9.11
C THR A 290 -0.94 6.43 8.13
N ARG A 291 0.06 7.28 8.40
CA ARG A 291 0.51 8.33 7.47
C ARG A 291 1.05 7.76 6.16
N LEU A 292 1.86 6.71 6.24
CA LEU A 292 2.43 6.06 5.05
C LEU A 292 1.38 5.30 4.24
N GLN A 293 0.42 4.65 4.91
CA GLN A 293 -0.74 4.03 4.26
C GLN A 293 -1.58 5.06 3.50
N ASN A 294 -1.83 6.22 4.12
CA ASN A 294 -2.62 7.28 3.52
C ASN A 294 -2.05 7.74 2.16
N ILE A 295 -0.73 7.81 1.99
CA ILE A 295 -0.10 8.18 0.70
C ILE A 295 -0.52 7.20 -0.41
N ASN A 296 -0.40 5.90 -0.17
CA ASN A 296 -0.76 4.87 -1.15
C ASN A 296 -2.25 4.90 -1.50
N LEU A 297 -3.10 5.01 -0.48
CA LEU A 297 -4.55 4.96 -0.67
C LEU A 297 -5.08 6.23 -1.32
N CYS A 298 -4.55 7.40 -0.98
CA CYS A 298 -4.85 8.64 -1.70
C CYS A 298 -4.47 8.54 -3.18
N PHE A 299 -3.29 8.00 -3.51
CA PHE A 299 -2.92 7.77 -4.91
C PHE A 299 -3.87 6.79 -5.61
N HIS A 300 -4.19 5.67 -4.96
CA HIS A 300 -5.10 4.67 -5.53
C HIS A 300 -6.48 5.25 -5.83
N PHE A 301 -7.10 5.96 -4.88
CA PHE A 301 -8.45 6.49 -5.07
C PHE A 301 -8.47 7.76 -5.92
N GLU A 302 -7.66 8.76 -5.58
CA GLU A 302 -7.73 10.09 -6.21
C GLU A 302 -7.06 10.16 -7.58
N VAL A 303 -6.20 9.19 -7.92
CA VAL A 303 -5.51 9.14 -9.21
C VAL A 303 -5.95 7.91 -9.99
N GLU A 304 -5.66 6.70 -9.49
CA GLU A 304 -5.87 5.48 -10.27
C GLU A 304 -7.35 5.22 -10.57
N GLN A 305 -8.21 5.19 -9.55
CA GLN A 305 -9.64 4.91 -9.74
C GLN A 305 -10.37 6.05 -10.45
N GLN A 306 -10.03 7.30 -10.14
CA GLN A 306 -10.59 8.46 -10.84
C GLN A 306 -10.29 8.41 -12.35
N VAL A 307 -9.04 8.15 -12.72
CA VAL A 307 -8.63 8.10 -14.13
C VAL A 307 -9.26 6.92 -14.85
N ASN A 308 -9.24 5.72 -14.25
CA ASN A 308 -9.84 4.55 -14.89
C ASN A 308 -11.37 4.66 -14.98
N GLY A 309 -12.03 5.21 -13.95
CA GLY A 309 -13.47 5.49 -13.97
C GLY A 309 -13.86 6.47 -15.08
N GLN A 310 -13.06 7.52 -15.30
CA GLN A 310 -13.32 8.53 -16.32
C GLN A 310 -13.06 8.07 -17.76
N PHE A 311 -11.96 7.36 -18.01
CA PHE A 311 -11.51 7.04 -19.38
C PHE A 311 -11.76 5.60 -19.81
N ILE A 312 -12.02 4.67 -18.88
CA ILE A 312 -12.20 3.24 -19.16
C ILE A 312 -13.59 2.75 -18.71
N ASN A 313 -14.24 3.48 -17.81
CA ASN A 313 -15.49 3.09 -17.12
C ASN A 313 -15.36 1.75 -16.38
N PHE A 314 -14.16 1.48 -15.85
CA PHE A 314 -13.85 0.29 -15.06
C PHE A 314 -12.81 0.61 -13.99
N PHE A 315 -13.04 0.06 -12.81
CA PHE A 315 -12.09 -0.09 -11.73
C PHE A 315 -12.59 -1.25 -10.86
N GLY A 316 -11.73 -1.83 -10.01
CA GLY A 316 -12.19 -2.84 -9.06
C GLY A 316 -13.11 -2.19 -8.02
N PHE A 317 -14.24 -2.82 -7.71
CA PHE A 317 -15.07 -2.40 -6.58
C PHE A 317 -14.28 -2.55 -5.29
N ASN A 318 -14.43 -1.60 -4.37
CA ASN A 318 -13.61 -1.55 -3.16
C ASN A 318 -14.15 -2.41 -2.01
N GLY A 319 -15.27 -3.11 -2.22
CA GLY A 319 -15.99 -3.86 -1.19
C GLY A 319 -17.06 -3.04 -0.47
N THR A 320 -16.90 -1.71 -0.40
CA THR A 320 -17.77 -0.81 0.38
C THR A 320 -17.79 0.60 -0.21
N ALA A 321 -18.68 1.46 0.30
CA ALA A 321 -18.91 2.83 -0.13
C ALA A 321 -19.29 2.94 -1.62
N GLY A 322 -19.99 1.94 -2.14
CA GLY A 322 -20.50 1.93 -3.50
C GLY A 322 -21.98 1.58 -3.56
N VAL A 323 -22.67 2.20 -4.51
CA VAL A 323 -24.06 1.91 -4.84
C VAL A 323 -24.08 1.10 -6.13
N TRP A 324 -24.66 -0.08 -6.07
CA TRP A 324 -24.86 -0.98 -7.19
C TRP A 324 -26.30 -0.93 -7.68
N ARG A 325 -26.49 -1.01 -8.99
CA ARG A 325 -27.77 -1.43 -9.57
C ARG A 325 -27.94 -2.92 -9.33
N ILE A 326 -29.03 -3.32 -8.68
CA ILE A 326 -29.25 -4.73 -8.28
C ILE A 326 -29.24 -5.65 -9.50
N LYS A 327 -29.92 -5.24 -10.59
CA LYS A 327 -29.90 -5.95 -11.87
C LYS A 327 -28.48 -6.21 -12.42
N ALA A 328 -27.52 -5.30 -12.19
CA ALA A 328 -26.14 -5.51 -12.62
C ALA A 328 -25.44 -6.62 -11.83
N LEU A 329 -25.76 -6.76 -10.53
CA LEU A 329 -25.28 -7.85 -9.69
C LEU A 329 -25.91 -9.18 -10.13
N GLU A 330 -27.21 -9.21 -10.35
CA GLU A 330 -27.97 -10.40 -10.78
C GLU A 330 -27.49 -10.94 -12.13
N GLU A 331 -27.42 -10.09 -13.15
CA GLU A 331 -26.95 -10.48 -14.49
C GLU A 331 -25.48 -10.92 -14.49
N SER A 332 -24.71 -10.49 -13.49
CA SER A 332 -23.32 -10.90 -13.31
C SER A 332 -23.16 -12.19 -12.52
N GLY A 333 -24.24 -12.74 -11.95
CA GLY A 333 -24.26 -13.98 -11.19
C GLY A 333 -24.03 -13.81 -9.68
N GLY A 334 -24.23 -12.61 -9.14
CA GLY A 334 -24.19 -12.33 -7.69
C GLY A 334 -22.79 -12.47 -7.06
N TRP A 335 -22.77 -12.50 -5.73
CA TRP A 335 -21.55 -12.70 -4.92
C TRP A 335 -21.12 -14.17 -4.97
N LEU A 336 -19.85 -14.43 -5.27
CA LEU A 336 -19.31 -15.79 -5.39
C LEU A 336 -18.16 -16.00 -4.39
N GLU A 337 -18.24 -17.05 -3.57
CA GLU A 337 -17.25 -17.40 -2.53
C GLU A 337 -15.94 -18.02 -3.09
N ARG A 338 -15.69 -17.91 -4.39
CA ARG A 338 -14.57 -18.59 -5.08
C ARG A 338 -13.20 -17.93 -4.85
N THR A 339 -13.16 -16.77 -4.20
CA THR A 339 -11.93 -15.99 -3.94
C THR A 339 -12.14 -15.08 -2.73
N THR A 340 -11.05 -14.64 -2.10
CA THR A 340 -11.04 -13.70 -0.95
C THR A 340 -11.18 -12.23 -1.35
N VAL A 341 -11.45 -11.97 -2.63
CA VAL A 341 -11.67 -10.66 -3.26
C VAL A 341 -12.93 -10.71 -4.13
N GLU A 342 -14.03 -11.16 -3.52
CA GLU A 342 -15.35 -11.28 -4.13
C GLU A 342 -15.86 -9.95 -4.71
N ASP A 343 -15.50 -8.84 -4.08
CA ASP A 343 -15.69 -7.46 -4.53
C ASP A 343 -15.07 -7.18 -5.90
N MET A 344 -13.82 -7.57 -6.09
CA MET A 344 -13.12 -7.43 -7.35
C MET A 344 -13.66 -8.41 -8.40
N ASP A 345 -14.06 -9.61 -7.97
CA ASP A 345 -14.63 -10.62 -8.86
C ASP A 345 -15.94 -10.14 -9.51
N ILE A 346 -16.89 -9.65 -8.71
CA ILE A 346 -18.16 -9.13 -9.25
C ILE A 346 -17.93 -7.93 -10.16
N ALA A 347 -16.98 -7.05 -9.83
CA ALA A 347 -16.62 -5.92 -10.67
C ALA A 347 -16.08 -6.35 -12.04
N VAL A 348 -15.20 -7.36 -12.08
CA VAL A 348 -14.69 -7.92 -13.33
C VAL A 348 -15.83 -8.54 -14.13
N ARG A 349 -16.66 -9.39 -13.52
CA ARG A 349 -17.79 -10.05 -14.20
C ARG A 349 -18.79 -9.05 -14.78
N ALA A 350 -19.19 -8.04 -13.99
CA ALA A 350 -20.08 -6.99 -14.46
C ALA A 350 -19.48 -6.21 -15.63
N HIS A 351 -18.17 -5.92 -15.61
CA HIS A 351 -17.51 -5.27 -16.73
C HIS A 351 -17.48 -6.15 -17.99
N LEU A 352 -17.27 -7.47 -17.85
CA LEU A 352 -17.34 -8.41 -18.98
C LEU A 352 -18.75 -8.49 -19.58
N ASN A 353 -19.79 -8.26 -18.78
CA ASN A 353 -21.18 -8.13 -19.21
C ASN A 353 -21.52 -6.76 -19.81
N GLY A 354 -20.57 -5.81 -19.84
CA GLY A 354 -20.74 -4.51 -20.46
C GLY A 354 -21.23 -3.40 -19.52
N TRP A 355 -21.42 -3.69 -18.24
CA TRP A 355 -21.75 -2.67 -17.24
C TRP A 355 -20.62 -1.65 -17.10
N LYS A 356 -21.00 -0.39 -16.95
CA LYS A 356 -20.09 0.74 -16.75
C LYS A 356 -20.07 1.16 -15.29
N PHE A 357 -18.92 1.66 -14.84
CA PHE A 357 -18.75 2.20 -13.50
C PHE A 357 -18.35 3.68 -13.55
N ILE A 358 -18.76 4.44 -12.53
CA ILE A 358 -18.27 5.79 -12.29
C ILE A 358 -17.67 5.89 -10.89
N PHE A 359 -16.60 6.66 -10.77
CA PHE A 359 -15.93 6.94 -9.50
C PHE A 359 -16.14 8.41 -9.14
N LEU A 360 -16.70 8.65 -7.95
CA LEU A 360 -16.98 10.00 -7.43
C LEU A 360 -15.90 10.38 -6.41
N ASN A 361 -14.89 11.09 -6.88
CA ASN A 361 -13.77 11.52 -6.05
C ASN A 361 -14.16 12.56 -4.97
N ASP A 362 -15.23 13.31 -5.22
CA ASP A 362 -15.68 14.40 -4.35
C ASP A 362 -16.61 13.90 -3.23
N VAL A 363 -17.24 12.73 -3.41
CA VAL A 363 -18.07 12.09 -2.38
C VAL A 363 -17.17 11.25 -1.48
N LYS A 364 -17.03 11.64 -0.21
CA LYS A 364 -16.14 10.97 0.76
C LYS A 364 -16.97 10.17 1.76
N VAL A 365 -16.53 8.95 2.05
CA VAL A 365 -17.05 8.11 3.14
C VAL A 365 -15.93 7.84 4.13
N LEU A 366 -16.20 8.08 5.41
CA LEU A 366 -15.19 8.00 6.47
C LEU A 366 -14.99 6.55 6.92
N CYS A 367 -13.74 6.14 7.16
CA CYS A 367 -13.37 4.82 7.69
C CYS A 367 -12.02 4.83 8.43
N GLU A 368 -11.61 3.68 8.96
CA GLU A 368 -10.38 3.52 9.76
C GLU A 368 -9.27 2.73 9.03
N LEU A 369 -8.04 3.23 9.10
CA LEU A 369 -6.84 2.50 8.68
C LEU A 369 -6.38 1.50 9.75
N PRO A 370 -5.76 0.37 9.36
CA PRO A 370 -5.05 -0.51 10.29
C PRO A 370 -3.97 0.24 11.08
N GLU A 371 -4.08 0.25 12.41
CA GLU A 371 -3.11 0.93 13.29
C GLU A 371 -1.88 0.07 13.63
N SER A 372 -1.97 -1.25 13.48
CA SER A 372 -0.87 -2.19 13.76
C SER A 372 -0.27 -2.75 12.48
N TYR A 373 1.04 -3.03 12.51
CA TYR A 373 1.74 -3.60 11.38
C TYR A 373 1.22 -5.00 11.03
N GLU A 374 0.81 -5.81 12.03
CA GLU A 374 0.19 -7.11 11.80
C GLU A 374 -1.12 -7.01 11.00
N ALA A 375 -2.03 -6.13 11.43
CA ALA A 375 -3.31 -5.93 10.75
C ALA A 375 -3.10 -5.45 9.32
N TYR A 376 -2.17 -4.51 9.12
CA TYR A 376 -1.80 -4.04 7.79
C TYR A 376 -1.19 -5.15 6.92
N LYS A 377 -0.29 -5.97 7.47
CA LYS A 377 0.36 -7.08 6.75
C LYS A 377 -0.67 -8.12 6.29
N LYS A 378 -1.64 -8.48 7.14
CA LYS A 378 -2.74 -9.39 6.80
C LYS A 378 -3.63 -8.81 5.69
N GLN A 379 -4.01 -7.54 5.80
CA GLN A 379 -4.78 -6.84 4.77
C GLN A 379 -4.02 -6.84 3.44
N GLN A 380 -2.75 -6.44 3.43
CA GLN A 380 -1.93 -6.41 2.23
C GLN A 380 -1.69 -7.80 1.64
N HIS A 381 -1.64 -8.85 2.46
CA HIS A 381 -1.58 -10.23 1.98
C HIS A 381 -2.81 -10.56 1.14
N ARG A 382 -4.02 -10.37 1.68
CA ARG A 382 -5.29 -10.62 0.95
C ARG A 382 -5.36 -9.83 -0.34
N TRP A 383 -5.03 -8.54 -0.29
CA TRP A 383 -5.10 -7.64 -1.45
C TRP A 383 -4.09 -7.92 -2.56
N HIS A 384 -3.09 -8.79 -2.33
CA HIS A 384 -2.12 -9.21 -3.35
C HIS A 384 -2.25 -10.69 -3.72
N SER A 385 -2.68 -11.56 -2.80
CA SER A 385 -2.94 -12.97 -3.09
C SER A 385 -4.25 -13.15 -3.86
N GLY A 386 -5.32 -12.50 -3.40
CA GLY A 386 -6.67 -12.60 -3.96
C GLY A 386 -6.70 -12.29 -5.46
N PRO A 387 -6.18 -11.13 -5.92
CA PRO A 387 -6.19 -10.78 -7.34
C PRO A 387 -5.42 -11.77 -8.24
N MET A 388 -4.39 -12.45 -7.73
CA MET A 388 -3.66 -13.47 -8.51
C MET A 388 -4.42 -14.78 -8.64
N GLN A 389 -5.20 -15.15 -7.62
CA GLN A 389 -6.16 -16.23 -7.73
C GLN A 389 -7.27 -15.86 -8.71
N LEU A 390 -7.86 -14.67 -8.55
CA LEU A 390 -8.92 -14.16 -9.40
C LEU A 390 -8.48 -14.07 -10.86
N PHE A 391 -7.25 -13.63 -11.14
CA PHE A 391 -6.72 -13.56 -12.50
C PHE A 391 -6.81 -14.91 -13.22
N ARG A 392 -6.42 -16.00 -12.55
CA ARG A 392 -6.50 -17.35 -13.13
C ARG A 392 -7.93 -17.81 -13.40
N LEU A 393 -8.86 -17.46 -12.52
CA LEU A 393 -10.28 -17.79 -12.65
C LEU A 393 -10.94 -16.99 -13.79
N CYS A 394 -10.60 -15.71 -13.93
CA CYS A 394 -11.24 -14.81 -14.87
C CYS A 394 -10.55 -14.76 -16.24
N LEU A 395 -9.28 -15.13 -16.37
CA LEU A 395 -8.54 -15.05 -17.64
C LEU A 395 -9.26 -15.73 -18.82
N PRO A 396 -9.78 -16.97 -18.70
CA PRO A 396 -10.54 -17.59 -19.79
C PRO A 396 -11.76 -16.75 -20.20
N ALA A 397 -12.52 -16.26 -19.22
CA ALA A 397 -13.69 -15.43 -19.46
C ALA A 397 -13.33 -14.07 -20.09
N ILE A 398 -12.23 -13.43 -19.66
CA ILE A 398 -11.74 -12.18 -20.24
C ILE A 398 -11.38 -12.38 -21.71
N VAL A 399 -10.68 -13.47 -22.05
CA VAL A 399 -10.27 -13.76 -23.43
C VAL A 399 -11.48 -14.03 -24.33
N THR A 400 -12.46 -14.80 -23.87
CA THR A 400 -13.64 -15.18 -24.66
C THR A 400 -14.77 -14.14 -24.67
N SER A 401 -14.72 -13.15 -23.78
CA SER A 401 -15.74 -12.09 -23.67
C SER A 401 -15.93 -11.25 -24.93
N LYS A 402 -17.06 -10.56 -25.02
CA LYS A 402 -17.45 -9.71 -26.16
C LYS A 402 -16.94 -8.26 -26.06
N ILE A 403 -16.27 -7.89 -24.97
CA ILE A 403 -15.74 -6.53 -24.80
C ILE A 403 -14.61 -6.24 -25.81
N SER A 404 -14.36 -4.96 -26.07
CA SER A 404 -13.34 -4.54 -27.04
C SER A 404 -11.93 -4.99 -26.65
N MET A 405 -11.07 -5.20 -27.66
CA MET A 405 -9.68 -5.63 -27.45
C MET A 405 -8.90 -4.69 -26.53
N GLY A 406 -9.16 -3.37 -26.59
CA GLY A 406 -8.54 -2.40 -25.68
C GLY A 406 -8.93 -2.63 -24.21
N LYS A 407 -10.20 -2.94 -23.92
CA LYS A 407 -10.67 -3.27 -22.56
C LYS A 407 -10.08 -4.60 -22.07
N LYS A 408 -9.97 -5.61 -22.95
CA LYS A 408 -9.28 -6.87 -22.63
C LYS A 408 -7.81 -6.63 -22.29
N ALA A 409 -7.10 -5.86 -23.11
CA ALA A 409 -5.71 -5.50 -22.87
C ALA A 409 -5.55 -4.73 -21.56
N ASN A 410 -6.44 -3.78 -21.26
CA ASN A 410 -6.43 -3.08 -19.97
C ASN A 410 -6.60 -4.05 -18.79
N LEU A 411 -7.59 -4.95 -18.83
CA LEU A 411 -7.81 -5.92 -17.76
C LEU A 411 -6.61 -6.86 -17.55
N ILE A 412 -6.15 -7.49 -18.63
CA ILE A 412 -5.06 -8.46 -18.54
C ILE A 412 -3.75 -7.75 -18.16
N PHE A 413 -3.37 -6.74 -18.94
CA PHE A 413 -2.05 -6.14 -18.81
C PHE A 413 -1.99 -5.08 -17.70
N LEU A 414 -2.81 -4.04 -17.72
CA LEU A 414 -2.69 -2.95 -16.74
C LEU A 414 -3.23 -3.35 -15.36
N PHE A 415 -4.44 -3.91 -15.32
CA PHE A 415 -5.13 -4.21 -14.06
C PHE A 415 -4.52 -5.41 -13.33
N PHE A 416 -4.38 -6.57 -13.98
CA PHE A 416 -3.83 -7.78 -13.34
C PHE A 416 -2.29 -7.88 -13.42
N LEU A 417 -1.71 -7.92 -14.62
CA LEU A 417 -0.28 -8.21 -14.75
C LEU A 417 0.60 -7.08 -14.21
N LEU A 418 0.43 -5.85 -14.67
CA LEU A 418 1.31 -4.74 -14.31
C LEU A 418 1.19 -4.39 -12.83
N ARG A 419 -0.03 -4.09 -12.37
CA ARG A 419 -0.25 -3.56 -11.02
C ARG A 419 -0.27 -4.63 -9.92
N LYS A 420 -0.70 -5.87 -10.21
CA LYS A 420 -0.82 -6.93 -9.18
C LYS A 420 0.30 -7.98 -9.24
N LEU A 421 0.92 -8.21 -10.39
CA LEU A 421 2.02 -9.19 -10.55
C LEU A 421 3.40 -8.53 -10.68
N ILE A 422 3.59 -7.67 -11.67
CA ILE A 422 4.89 -7.07 -12.03
C ILE A 422 5.36 -6.13 -10.92
N LEU A 423 4.48 -5.27 -10.40
CA LEU A 423 4.81 -4.31 -9.34
C LEU A 423 5.45 -4.97 -8.10
N PRO A 424 4.81 -5.98 -7.44
CA PRO A 424 5.46 -6.71 -6.35
C PRO A 424 6.72 -7.48 -6.78
N PHE A 425 6.73 -8.04 -7.99
CA PHE A 425 7.85 -8.83 -8.51
C PHE A 425 9.14 -8.01 -8.65
N TYR A 426 9.12 -6.92 -9.41
CA TYR A 426 10.33 -6.13 -9.62
C TYR A 426 10.72 -5.40 -8.34
N SER A 427 9.76 -4.92 -7.53
CA SER A 427 10.07 -4.15 -6.33
C SER A 427 10.88 -4.97 -5.34
N PHE A 428 10.45 -6.22 -5.09
CA PHE A 428 11.18 -7.13 -4.22
C PHE A 428 12.49 -7.59 -4.86
N THR A 429 12.45 -8.06 -6.12
CA THR A 429 13.63 -8.64 -6.77
C THR A 429 14.73 -7.59 -6.97
N LEU A 430 14.41 -6.41 -7.48
CA LEU A 430 15.38 -5.36 -7.77
C LEU A 430 15.99 -4.75 -6.48
N PHE A 431 15.14 -4.33 -5.54
CA PHE A 431 15.61 -3.54 -4.40
C PHE A 431 15.97 -4.36 -3.16
N CYS A 432 15.37 -5.55 -2.96
CA CYS A 432 15.68 -6.40 -1.80
C CYS A 432 16.67 -7.53 -2.13
N ILE A 433 16.83 -7.92 -3.40
CA ILE A 433 17.69 -9.04 -3.80
C ILE A 433 18.86 -8.59 -4.68
N ILE A 434 18.60 -8.00 -5.84
CA ILE A 434 19.64 -7.60 -6.80
C ILE A 434 20.53 -6.52 -6.19
N LEU A 435 19.97 -5.43 -5.68
CA LEU A 435 20.75 -4.31 -5.13
C LEU A 435 21.76 -4.71 -4.03
N PRO A 436 21.42 -5.52 -3.01
CA PRO A 436 22.44 -6.01 -2.08
C PRO A 436 23.42 -7.00 -2.73
N LEU A 437 22.99 -7.82 -3.71
CA LEU A 437 23.87 -8.74 -4.44
C LEU A 437 24.96 -8.00 -5.24
N THR A 438 24.63 -6.86 -5.85
CA THR A 438 25.62 -6.09 -6.62
C THR A 438 26.78 -5.56 -5.77
N MET A 439 26.61 -5.49 -4.44
CA MET A 439 27.71 -5.14 -3.52
C MET A 439 28.75 -6.26 -3.37
N PHE A 440 28.37 -7.50 -3.70
CA PHE A 440 29.25 -8.68 -3.69
C PHE A 440 29.66 -9.12 -5.11
N VAL A 441 28.93 -8.65 -6.12
CA VAL A 441 29.16 -8.89 -7.56
C VAL A 441 29.31 -7.53 -8.26
N PRO A 442 30.49 -6.89 -8.15
CA PRO A 442 30.72 -5.53 -8.66
C PRO A 442 30.63 -5.44 -10.18
N GLU A 443 30.71 -6.55 -10.91
CA GLU A 443 30.53 -6.58 -12.37
C GLU A 443 29.08 -6.26 -12.79
N ALA A 444 28.11 -6.50 -11.89
CA ALA A 444 26.70 -6.26 -12.13
C ALA A 444 26.26 -4.91 -11.54
N GLU A 445 26.80 -3.79 -12.05
CA GLU A 445 26.47 -2.47 -11.52
C GLU A 445 25.05 -2.02 -11.87
N LEU A 446 24.35 -1.42 -10.90
CA LEU A 446 23.06 -0.80 -11.11
C LEU A 446 23.21 0.72 -11.32
N PRO A 447 22.62 1.30 -12.38
CA PRO A 447 22.69 2.74 -12.58
C PRO A 447 22.07 3.54 -11.43
N ILE A 448 22.71 4.66 -11.05
CA ILE A 448 22.23 5.53 -9.94
C ILE A 448 20.80 6.03 -10.19
N TRP A 449 20.41 6.27 -11.43
CA TRP A 449 19.06 6.74 -11.75
C TRP A 449 17.98 5.68 -11.44
N VAL A 450 18.30 4.38 -11.51
CA VAL A 450 17.41 3.27 -11.15
C VAL A 450 17.20 3.25 -9.64
N ILE A 451 18.27 3.43 -8.87
CA ILE A 451 18.25 3.30 -7.40
C ILE A 451 17.69 4.56 -6.74
N CYS A 452 18.00 5.75 -7.28
CA CYS A 452 17.71 7.02 -6.63
C CYS A 452 16.69 7.87 -7.40
N TYR A 453 17.01 8.30 -8.63
CA TYR A 453 16.25 9.37 -9.28
C TYR A 453 14.82 8.96 -9.63
N VAL A 454 14.63 7.81 -10.28
CA VAL A 454 13.29 7.34 -10.66
C VAL A 454 12.46 6.99 -9.41
N PRO A 455 12.96 6.24 -8.39
CA PRO A 455 12.19 5.98 -7.18
C PRO A 455 11.79 7.25 -6.40
N ILE A 456 12.68 8.24 -6.28
CA ILE A 456 12.37 9.52 -5.63
C ILE A 456 11.30 10.27 -6.43
N PHE A 457 11.44 10.33 -7.75
CA PHE A 457 10.45 10.98 -8.62
C PHE A 457 9.08 10.28 -8.55
N MET A 458 9.04 8.96 -8.58
CA MET A 458 7.80 8.19 -8.44
C MET A 458 7.17 8.37 -7.06
N SER A 459 7.97 8.44 -6.00
CA SER A 459 7.48 8.72 -4.64
C SER A 459 6.90 10.13 -4.53
N PHE A 460 7.50 11.09 -5.22
CA PHE A 460 6.97 12.45 -5.31
C PHE A 460 5.60 12.46 -6.02
N LEU A 461 5.47 11.76 -7.16
CA LEU A 461 4.19 11.60 -7.86
C LEU A 461 3.11 10.98 -6.97
N ASN A 462 3.45 9.96 -6.19
CA ASN A 462 2.51 9.31 -5.28
C ASN A 462 2.02 10.23 -4.14
N ILE A 463 2.83 11.22 -3.73
CA ILE A 463 2.48 12.17 -2.69
C ILE A 463 1.62 13.34 -3.19
N LEU A 464 1.58 13.60 -4.50
CA LEU A 464 0.83 14.74 -5.06
C LEU A 464 -0.64 14.85 -4.58
N PRO A 465 -1.41 13.75 -4.42
CA PRO A 465 -2.77 13.82 -3.88
C PRO A 465 -2.84 14.19 -2.39
N SER A 466 -1.75 13.98 -1.64
CA SER A 466 -1.63 14.30 -0.21
C SER A 466 -0.42 15.19 0.08
N PRO A 467 -0.44 16.49 -0.30
CA PRO A 467 0.73 17.37 -0.16
C PRO A 467 1.21 17.52 1.29
N LYS A 468 0.31 17.40 2.28
CA LYS A 468 0.65 17.43 3.71
C LYS A 468 1.59 16.29 4.12
N SER A 469 1.67 15.22 3.33
CA SER A 469 2.53 14.06 3.56
C SER A 469 3.95 14.23 3.03
N PHE A 470 4.30 15.38 2.41
CA PHE A 470 5.63 15.63 1.85
C PHE A 470 6.81 15.39 2.82
N PRO A 471 6.74 15.75 4.12
CA PRO A 471 7.80 15.43 5.08
C PRO A 471 8.10 13.92 5.22
N PHE A 472 7.15 13.07 4.82
CA PHE A 472 7.26 11.62 4.91
C PHE A 472 7.70 10.96 3.59
N LEU A 473 8.17 11.72 2.58
CA LEU A 473 8.63 11.20 1.28
C LEU A 473 9.69 10.09 1.41
N VAL A 474 10.74 10.33 2.19
CA VAL A 474 11.82 9.36 2.38
C VAL A 474 11.35 8.16 3.21
N PRO A 475 10.69 8.34 4.37
CA PRO A 475 10.07 7.23 5.09
C PRO A 475 9.13 6.38 4.23
N TYR A 476 8.33 7.01 3.36
CA TYR A 476 7.42 6.34 2.44
C TYR A 476 8.16 5.47 1.43
N LEU A 477 9.19 6.02 0.75
CA LEU A 477 10.01 5.28 -0.21
C LEU A 477 10.61 4.02 0.43
N LEU A 478 11.19 4.17 1.62
CA LEU A 478 11.84 3.06 2.34
C LEU A 478 10.82 2.02 2.81
N PHE A 479 9.67 2.48 3.31
CA PHE A 479 8.59 1.61 3.79
C PHE A 479 7.92 0.81 2.67
N GLU A 480 7.70 1.41 1.50
CA GLU A 480 7.16 0.70 0.33
C GLU A 480 8.08 -0.44 -0.09
N ASN A 481 9.40 -0.21 -0.07
CA ASN A 481 10.37 -1.26 -0.31
C ASN A 481 10.35 -2.33 0.79
N THR A 482 10.16 -1.96 2.06
CA THR A 482 9.95 -2.94 3.14
C THR A 482 8.70 -3.80 2.93
N MET A 483 7.60 -3.18 2.47
CA MET A 483 6.36 -3.88 2.17
C MET A 483 6.43 -4.78 0.94
N SER A 484 7.41 -4.58 0.05
CA SER A 484 7.60 -5.42 -1.14
C SER A 484 7.73 -6.91 -0.80
N VAL A 485 8.30 -7.26 0.36
CA VAL A 485 8.43 -8.66 0.83
C VAL A 485 7.07 -9.30 1.08
N THR A 486 6.18 -8.59 1.78
CA THR A 486 4.82 -9.06 2.06
C THR A 486 4.03 -9.17 0.77
N LYS A 487 4.09 -8.12 -0.08
CA LYS A 487 3.38 -8.06 -1.36
C LYS A 487 3.85 -9.17 -2.32
N PHE A 488 5.15 -9.40 -2.43
CA PHE A 488 5.75 -10.45 -3.25
C PHE A 488 5.34 -11.85 -2.78
N ASN A 489 5.46 -12.14 -1.48
CA ASN A 489 5.06 -13.44 -0.94
C ASN A 489 3.57 -13.73 -1.14
N ALA A 490 2.72 -12.71 -0.94
CA ALA A 490 1.29 -12.82 -1.16
C ALA A 490 0.95 -13.08 -2.63
N MET A 491 1.57 -12.33 -3.54
CA MET A 491 1.43 -12.48 -4.99
C MET A 491 1.82 -13.89 -5.46
N VAL A 492 2.98 -14.41 -5.02
CA VAL A 492 3.42 -15.79 -5.30
C VAL A 492 2.43 -16.81 -4.72
N SER A 493 1.96 -16.59 -3.49
CA SER A 493 1.02 -17.51 -2.83
C SER A 493 -0.32 -17.60 -3.57
N GLY A 494 -0.87 -16.46 -4.03
CA GLY A 494 -2.11 -16.43 -4.82
C GLY A 494 -1.95 -17.01 -6.23
N LEU A 495 -0.80 -16.81 -6.86
CA LEU A 495 -0.50 -17.34 -8.20
C LEU A 495 -0.41 -18.88 -8.19
N PHE A 496 0.21 -19.47 -7.17
CA PHE A 496 0.45 -20.91 -7.05
C PHE A 496 -0.46 -21.64 -6.03
N GLN A 497 -1.49 -20.98 -5.48
CA GLN A 497 -2.42 -21.54 -4.49
C GLN A 497 -1.73 -22.14 -3.24
N LEU A 498 -0.71 -21.45 -2.73
CA LEU A 498 -0.08 -21.86 -1.47
C LEU A 498 -1.06 -21.56 -0.31
N GLY A 499 -1.14 -22.49 0.67
CA GLY A 499 -2.27 -22.62 1.61
C GLY A 499 -2.73 -21.37 2.41
N SER A 500 -1.94 -20.29 2.48
CA SER A 500 -2.37 -19.02 3.10
C SER A 500 -3.25 -18.16 2.19
N ALA A 501 -3.41 -18.51 0.91
CA ALA A 501 -4.16 -17.71 -0.07
C ALA A 501 -5.67 -17.64 0.20
N TYR A 502 -6.21 -18.62 0.94
CA TYR A 502 -7.64 -18.76 1.26
C TYR A 502 -8.02 -18.29 2.67
N GLU A 503 -7.05 -17.86 3.49
CA GLU A 503 -7.32 -17.47 4.87
C GLU A 503 -7.87 -16.04 4.91
N TRP A 504 -9.19 -15.91 5.12
CA TRP A 504 -9.82 -14.62 5.42
C TRP A 504 -9.76 -14.38 6.93
N VAL A 505 -9.20 -13.24 7.33
CA VAL A 505 -9.10 -12.83 8.73
C VAL A 505 -9.57 -11.39 8.85
N VAL A 506 -10.56 -11.16 9.73
CA VAL A 506 -11.09 -9.83 10.05
C VAL A 506 -9.94 -8.92 10.49
N THR A 507 -9.86 -7.74 9.88
CA THR A 507 -8.87 -6.74 10.27
C THR A 507 -9.40 -5.98 11.47
N LYS A 508 -8.92 -6.31 12.67
CA LYS A 508 -9.37 -5.67 13.92
C LYS A 508 -9.29 -4.14 13.83
N LYS A 509 -10.40 -3.49 14.15
CA LYS A 509 -10.54 -2.03 14.26
C LYS A 509 -10.56 -1.62 15.72
N THR A 510 -10.28 -0.35 15.99
CA THR A 510 -10.14 0.18 17.36
C THR A 510 -11.39 0.90 17.85
N GLY A 511 -12.37 1.16 16.97
CA GLY A 511 -13.62 1.83 17.33
C GLY A 511 -13.43 3.30 17.69
N ARG A 512 -12.35 3.92 17.22
CA ARG A 512 -11.95 5.29 17.59
C ARG A 512 -12.59 6.37 16.73
N SER A 513 -13.54 6.03 15.89
CA SER A 513 -14.39 6.99 15.19
C SER A 513 -15.46 7.58 16.11
N SER A 514 -15.04 8.08 17.28
CA SER A 514 -15.87 8.80 18.23
C SER A 514 -16.43 10.08 17.59
N GLU A 515 -17.59 10.55 18.04
CA GLU A 515 -18.20 11.78 17.53
C GLU A 515 -17.24 12.97 17.56
N SER A 516 -16.39 13.06 18.59
CA SER A 516 -15.33 14.08 18.72
C SER A 516 -14.27 14.01 17.61
N ASP A 517 -13.86 12.82 17.19
CA ASP A 517 -12.87 12.67 16.12
C ASP A 517 -13.45 13.01 14.75
N LEU A 518 -14.74 12.69 14.55
CA LEU A 518 -15.49 13.10 13.35
C LEU A 518 -15.69 14.61 13.28
N LEU A 519 -16.02 15.24 14.41
CA LEU A 519 -16.12 16.71 14.52
C LEU A 519 -14.78 17.38 14.26
N ALA A 520 -13.70 16.87 14.86
CA ALA A 520 -12.35 17.36 14.62
C ALA A 520 -11.92 17.18 13.15
N PHE A 521 -12.33 16.09 12.50
CA PHE A 521 -12.09 15.87 11.07
C PHE A 521 -12.87 16.89 10.22
N ALA A 522 -14.17 17.08 10.47
CA ALA A 522 -15.01 18.05 9.77
C ALA A 522 -14.51 19.50 9.93
N GLU A 523 -14.04 19.87 11.12
CA GLU A 523 -13.42 21.17 11.38
C GLU A 523 -12.07 21.36 10.66
N ARG A 524 -11.27 20.29 10.52
CA ARG A 524 -9.99 20.36 9.78
C ARG A 524 -10.19 20.45 8.27
N GLU A 525 -11.22 19.79 7.72
CA GLU A 525 -11.52 19.83 6.29
C GLU A 525 -12.16 21.15 5.85
N SER A 526 -13.11 21.69 6.63
CA SER A 526 -13.73 23.00 6.38
C SER A 526 -12.74 24.17 6.41
N LYS A 527 -11.57 24.01 7.06
CA LYS A 527 -10.46 24.97 6.99
C LYS A 527 -9.61 24.83 5.73
N SER A 528 -9.74 23.75 4.97
CA SER A 528 -8.93 23.46 3.77
C SER A 528 -9.67 23.67 2.44
N SER A 529 -11.00 23.62 2.44
CA SER A 529 -11.86 24.10 1.36
C SER A 529 -12.48 25.43 1.77
N ASN A 530 -12.52 26.43 0.87
CA ASN A 530 -13.32 27.66 1.07
C ASN A 530 -14.84 27.38 0.94
N GLU A 531 -15.30 26.27 1.50
CA GLU A 531 -16.70 25.84 1.47
C GLU A 531 -17.34 26.04 2.84
N GLU A 532 -18.59 26.51 2.81
CA GLU A 532 -19.37 26.90 3.97
C GLU A 532 -19.59 25.75 4.96
N LYS A 533 -19.74 26.14 6.24
CA LYS A 533 -20.03 25.27 7.38
C LYS A 533 -21.10 24.21 7.05
N ILE A 534 -20.69 22.95 6.99
CA ILE A 534 -21.60 21.80 7.02
C ILE A 534 -22.24 21.77 8.42
N LEU A 535 -23.46 22.28 8.52
CA LEU A 535 -24.29 22.21 9.72
C LEU A 535 -24.86 20.80 9.83
N ARG A 536 -24.26 19.95 10.67
CA ARG A 536 -24.93 18.75 11.20
C ARG A 536 -26.19 19.22 11.94
N ARG A 537 -27.38 18.96 11.41
CA ARG A 537 -28.64 19.24 12.10
C ARG A 537 -28.91 18.11 13.09
N HIS A 538 -29.05 18.49 14.36
CA HIS A 538 -29.16 17.63 15.53
C HIS A 538 -30.36 16.66 15.48
N SER A 539 -30.11 15.43 15.96
CA SER A 539 -31.08 14.62 16.70
C SER A 539 -30.36 14.12 17.95
N GLU A 540 -30.29 14.98 18.97
CA GLU A 540 -29.62 14.71 20.25
C GLU A 540 -30.29 13.59 21.06
N SER A 541 -31.55 13.23 20.79
CA SER A 541 -32.28 12.32 21.69
C SER A 541 -32.01 10.82 21.47
N GLY A 542 -31.62 10.41 20.25
CA GLY A 542 -31.40 8.99 19.93
C GLY A 542 -30.00 8.49 20.31
N LEU A 543 -28.98 9.29 20.04
CA LEU A 543 -27.58 8.92 20.28
C LEU A 543 -27.20 8.98 21.76
N GLU A 544 -27.78 9.92 22.51
CA GLU A 544 -27.54 10.06 23.95
C GLU A 544 -28.21 8.94 24.76
N LEU A 545 -29.32 8.37 24.26
CA LEU A 545 -29.94 7.17 24.82
C LEU A 545 -29.09 5.92 24.54
N LEU A 546 -28.54 5.81 23.32
CA LEU A 546 -27.68 4.70 22.93
C LEU A 546 -26.34 4.72 23.68
N SER A 547 -25.72 5.89 23.84
CA SER A 547 -24.45 6.05 24.56
C SER A 547 -24.60 5.75 26.06
N LYS A 548 -25.74 6.10 26.67
CA LYS A 548 -26.09 5.71 28.04
C LYS A 548 -26.26 4.19 28.20
N LEU A 549 -26.76 3.50 27.17
CA LEU A 549 -26.84 2.03 27.15
C LEU A 549 -25.46 1.37 26.93
N THR A 550 -24.58 1.96 26.10
CA THR A 550 -23.23 1.40 25.86
C THR A 550 -22.27 1.62 27.03
N GLN A 551 -22.44 2.71 27.79
CA GLN A 551 -21.58 3.05 28.92
C GLN A 551 -21.73 2.13 30.14
N GLN A 552 -22.80 1.34 30.24
CA GLN A 552 -23.03 0.45 31.38
C GLN A 552 -22.30 -0.90 31.31
N GLU A 553 -21.63 -1.26 30.20
CA GLU A 553 -21.05 -2.62 30.05
C GLU A 553 -19.56 -2.73 29.69
N ILE A 554 -18.79 -1.63 29.51
CA ILE A 554 -17.41 -1.76 29.01
C ILE A 554 -16.36 -1.27 30.03
N PRO A 555 -15.75 -2.17 30.83
CA PRO A 555 -14.47 -1.85 31.46
C PRO A 555 -13.40 -1.79 30.37
N SER A 556 -12.73 -0.65 30.22
CA SER A 556 -11.60 -0.46 29.30
C SER A 556 -10.45 -1.39 29.68
N LYS A 557 -10.39 -2.58 29.05
CA LYS A 557 -9.21 -3.44 29.12
C LYS A 557 -8.08 -2.74 28.38
N ASN A 558 -7.13 -2.19 29.14
CA ASN A 558 -5.79 -1.87 28.64
C ASN A 558 -5.11 -3.17 28.20
N ASN A 559 -5.37 -3.60 26.96
CA ASN A 559 -4.63 -4.67 26.33
C ASN A 559 -3.18 -4.19 26.17
N LYS A 560 -2.28 -4.69 27.02
CA LYS A 560 -0.83 -4.53 26.84
C LYS A 560 -0.48 -4.90 25.40
N LYS A 561 -0.02 -3.93 24.61
CA LYS A 561 0.51 -4.15 23.25
C LYS A 561 1.61 -5.21 23.35
N ARG A 562 1.35 -6.42 22.84
CA ARG A 562 2.33 -7.51 22.78
C ARG A 562 3.29 -7.19 21.63
N ASN A 563 4.57 -7.02 21.95
CA ASN A 563 5.59 -6.68 20.97
C ASN A 563 5.98 -7.93 20.18
N LYS A 564 5.73 -7.95 18.87
CA LYS A 564 6.09 -9.06 17.97
C LYS A 564 7.42 -8.80 17.27
N LEU A 565 8.12 -9.88 16.89
CA LEU A 565 9.35 -9.83 16.10
C LEU A 565 9.13 -10.46 14.72
N TYR A 566 9.33 -9.68 13.67
CA TYR A 566 9.13 -10.10 12.29
C TYR A 566 10.45 -10.57 11.67
N ARG A 567 10.70 -11.89 11.77
CA ARG A 567 12.02 -12.48 11.46
C ARG A 567 12.45 -12.36 10.00
N LYS A 568 11.53 -12.35 9.03
CA LYS A 568 11.89 -12.22 7.59
C LYS A 568 12.44 -10.82 7.31
N GLU A 569 11.77 -9.82 7.87
CA GLU A 569 12.10 -8.41 7.80
C GLU A 569 13.42 -8.13 8.53
N LEU A 570 13.63 -8.74 9.71
CA LEU A 570 14.91 -8.67 10.42
C LEU A 570 16.07 -9.32 9.64
N ALA A 571 15.87 -10.48 9.03
CA ALA A 571 16.92 -11.14 8.24
C ALA A 571 17.34 -10.29 7.02
N LEU A 572 16.36 -9.67 6.35
CA LEU A 572 16.64 -8.70 5.27
C LEU A 572 17.30 -7.43 5.79
N ALA A 573 16.93 -6.94 6.97
CA ALA A 573 17.60 -5.82 7.62
C ALA A 573 19.11 -6.11 7.75
N PHE A 574 19.47 -7.26 8.32
CA PHE A 574 20.88 -7.64 8.48
C PHE A 574 21.59 -7.84 7.14
N LEU A 575 20.91 -8.37 6.13
CA LEU A 575 21.48 -8.53 4.79
C LEU A 575 21.83 -7.18 4.17
N LEU A 576 20.88 -6.24 4.19
CA LEU A 576 21.06 -4.89 3.66
C LEU A 576 22.11 -4.09 4.44
N LEU A 577 22.17 -4.24 5.76
CA LEU A 577 23.19 -3.62 6.60
C LEU A 577 24.59 -4.21 6.32
N THR A 578 24.68 -5.52 6.06
CA THR A 578 25.94 -6.16 5.65
C THR A 578 26.39 -5.65 4.28
N ALA A 579 25.47 -5.55 3.32
CA ALA A 579 25.74 -4.97 2.01
C ALA A 579 26.13 -3.49 2.10
N SER A 580 25.51 -2.72 3.01
CA SER A 580 25.88 -1.33 3.30
C SER A 580 27.31 -1.25 3.84
N ALA A 581 27.67 -2.07 4.83
CA ALA A 581 29.05 -2.14 5.35
C ALA A 581 30.06 -2.48 4.25
N ARG A 582 29.72 -3.42 3.36
CA ARG A 582 30.54 -3.76 2.19
C ARG A 582 30.73 -2.58 1.25
N SER A 583 29.63 -1.88 0.92
CA SER A 583 29.60 -0.71 0.05
C SER A 583 30.47 0.45 0.58
N PHE A 584 30.45 0.63 1.91
CA PHE A 584 31.32 1.60 2.59
C PHE A 584 32.80 1.28 2.39
N LEU A 585 33.18 0.00 2.48
CA LEU A 585 34.56 -0.45 2.27
C LEU A 585 35.03 -0.34 0.82
N SER A 586 34.13 -0.45 -0.18
CA SER A 586 34.46 -0.28 -1.61
C SER A 586 34.31 1.15 -2.15
N ALA A 587 34.03 2.14 -1.31
CA ALA A 587 33.85 3.55 -1.71
C ALA A 587 32.68 3.85 -2.67
N HIS A 588 31.65 2.99 -2.77
CA HIS A 588 30.42 3.28 -3.53
C HIS A 588 29.46 4.17 -2.72
N GLY A 589 29.81 5.45 -2.57
CA GLY A 589 29.20 6.36 -1.60
C GLY A 589 27.65 6.45 -1.63
N VAL A 590 27.01 6.46 -2.80
CA VAL A 590 25.53 6.60 -2.88
C VAL A 590 24.81 5.30 -2.48
N HIS A 591 25.38 4.15 -2.85
CA HIS A 591 24.78 2.84 -2.56
C HIS A 591 24.80 2.56 -1.06
N PHE A 592 25.88 2.97 -0.38
CA PHE A 592 26.01 2.91 1.07
C PHE A 592 24.81 3.53 1.79
N TYR A 593 24.48 4.79 1.49
CA TYR A 593 23.39 5.51 2.17
C TYR A 593 22.04 4.86 1.92
N PHE A 594 21.74 4.49 0.67
CA PHE A 594 20.48 3.83 0.35
C PHE A 594 20.35 2.50 1.11
N LEU A 595 21.37 1.64 1.05
CA LEU A 595 21.38 0.34 1.74
C LEU A 595 21.30 0.50 3.27
N LEU A 596 21.98 1.52 3.82
CA LEU A 596 21.94 1.82 5.26
C LEU A 596 20.52 2.19 5.70
N PHE A 597 19.92 3.20 5.06
CA PHE A 597 18.58 3.67 5.43
C PHE A 597 17.52 2.60 5.15
N GLN A 598 17.66 1.83 4.07
CA GLN A 598 16.77 0.71 3.78
C GLN A 598 16.91 -0.40 4.83
N GLY A 599 18.13 -0.77 5.22
CA GLY A 599 18.39 -1.74 6.28
C GLY A 599 17.81 -1.31 7.62
N LEU A 600 17.94 -0.02 7.97
CA LEU A 600 17.32 0.55 9.17
C LEU A 600 15.79 0.55 9.11
N SER A 601 15.18 0.84 7.95
CA SER A 601 13.73 0.74 7.77
C SER A 601 13.21 -0.68 8.01
N PHE A 602 13.89 -1.68 7.42
CA PHE A 602 13.59 -3.09 7.66
C PHE A 602 13.77 -3.49 9.14
N LEU A 603 14.75 -2.92 9.83
CA LEU A 603 14.96 -3.14 11.25
C LEU A 603 13.81 -2.55 12.09
N VAL A 604 13.40 -1.32 11.83
CA VAL A 604 12.27 -0.64 12.51
C VAL A 604 10.97 -1.44 12.36
N VAL A 605 10.67 -1.90 11.14
CA VAL A 605 9.51 -2.75 10.87
C VAL A 605 9.66 -4.13 11.51
N GLY A 606 10.85 -4.74 11.40
CA GLY A 606 11.19 -6.03 11.98
C GLY A 606 11.00 -6.11 13.50
N LEU A 607 11.18 -4.98 14.18
CA LEU A 607 11.03 -4.80 15.62
C LEU A 607 9.63 -4.33 16.04
N ASP A 608 8.70 -4.16 15.10
CA ASP A 608 7.34 -3.66 15.33
C ASP A 608 7.30 -2.27 15.99
N LEU A 609 8.12 -1.35 15.50
CA LEU A 609 8.20 0.03 15.99
C LEU A 609 7.36 1.02 15.16
N ILE A 610 6.94 0.63 13.96
CA ILE A 610 6.28 1.56 13.01
C ILE A 610 4.85 1.96 13.40
N GLY A 611 4.15 1.10 14.13
CA GLY A 611 2.79 1.34 14.64
C GLY A 611 2.76 1.94 16.05
N GLU A 612 3.89 2.39 16.59
CA GLU A 612 3.93 3.16 17.84
C GLU A 612 3.44 4.59 17.59
N GLN A 613 2.63 5.11 18.51
CA GLN A 613 2.21 6.51 18.47
C GLN A 613 3.45 7.40 18.59
N VAL A 614 3.51 8.42 17.73
CA VAL A 614 4.50 9.48 17.88
C VAL A 614 3.97 10.41 18.96
N ASN A 615 4.39 10.19 20.21
CA ASN A 615 4.05 11.09 21.33
C ASN A 615 4.68 12.47 21.15
#